data_AF-A0A9N8HZ68-F1
#
_entry.id   AF-A0A9N8HZ68-F1
#
_cell.length_a   1.000
_cell.length_b   1.000
_cell.length_c   1.000
_cell.angle_alpha   90.00
_cell.angle_beta   90.00
_cell.angle_gamma   90.00
#
_symmetry.space_group_name_H-M   'P 1'
#
loop_
_entity.id
_entity.type
_entity.pdbx_description
1 polymer ?
#
loop_
_entity_poly.entity_id
_entity_poly.type
_entity_poly.pdbx_seq_one_letter_code
_entity_poly.pdbx_strand_id
1 'polypeptide(L)'
;MRTPLAVVVLLVMWETSAGLSSSTTTNPKVDTTTSTALSKKWNRRDVFWHLATTATTSSLLVLLVPPFHQEARAIGEGEQRMVLREKPTAPIGALLPAIQQRLLLQAALELAQSSQQPQQLEKLQTILPPLDDQSSKRGTSQDVRVLQQYNPAKVLRGDLIRACMNLYTTNLNYDKLLQTARDDAAYTVTDPTWKKSYIRANDGLPDIQKVIGADLDLRYLYRNQVELKVDDAAAELYYASDNNNNIDREELISLLREATLAFDQWLDRIRYGDVRDALEAALSGKTTRVYDSWASGFLPSQPK
;
A
#
# COMPACT_ATOMS: atom_id res chain seq x y z
N MET A 1 -16.26 24.45 23.12
CA MET A 1 -16.41 23.09 23.67
C MET A 1 -15.62 22.14 22.79
N ARG A 2 -14.52 21.56 23.30
CA ARG A 2 -13.68 20.61 22.55
C ARG A 2 -14.24 19.20 22.79
N THR A 3 -14.65 18.52 21.74
CA THR A 3 -15.03 17.11 21.77
C THR A 3 -13.78 16.24 21.94
N PRO A 4 -13.81 15.18 22.77
CA PRO A 4 -12.69 14.26 22.89
C PRO A 4 -12.60 13.38 21.63
N LEU A 5 -11.39 13.26 21.09
CA LEU A 5 -11.04 12.32 20.02
C LEU A 5 -11.11 10.89 20.57
N ALA A 6 -11.95 10.05 19.95
CA ALA A 6 -12.01 8.63 20.24
C ALA A 6 -10.82 7.91 19.59
N VAL A 7 -10.00 7.27 20.42
CA VAL A 7 -8.93 6.37 19.97
C VAL A 7 -9.53 4.97 19.83
N VAL A 8 -9.60 4.46 18.60
CA VAL A 8 -10.00 3.08 18.32
C VAL A 8 -8.75 2.21 18.35
N VAL A 9 -8.72 1.21 19.23
CA VAL A 9 -7.64 0.23 19.36
C VAL A 9 -8.10 -1.06 18.69
N LEU A 10 -7.39 -1.53 17.66
CA LEU A 10 -7.67 -2.79 16.99
C LEU A 10 -6.49 -3.77 17.16
N LEU A 11 -6.77 -4.99 17.60
CA LEU A 11 -5.79 -6.06 17.80
C LEU A 11 -5.83 -7.00 16.59
N VAL A 12 -4.70 -7.21 15.91
CA VAL A 12 -4.60 -8.16 14.78
C VAL A 12 -3.67 -9.31 15.20
N MET A 13 -4.21 -10.53 15.27
CA MET A 13 -3.43 -11.76 15.40
C MET A 13 -3.33 -12.43 14.03
N TRP A 14 -2.11 -12.76 13.61
CA TRP A 14 -1.83 -13.57 12.42
C TRP A 14 -1.47 -14.98 12.89
N GLU A 15 -2.39 -15.95 12.73
CA GLU A 15 -2.10 -17.37 13.01
C GLU A 15 -1.51 -18.04 11.76
N THR A 16 -0.28 -18.54 11.88
CA THR A 16 0.32 -19.49 10.94
C THR A 16 -0.17 -20.90 11.28
N SER A 17 -1.11 -21.43 10.51
CA SER A 17 -1.53 -22.82 10.60
C SER A 17 -0.47 -23.75 10.01
N ALA A 18 0.36 -24.37 10.87
CA ALA A 18 1.20 -25.49 10.50
C ALA A 18 0.37 -26.79 10.55
N GLY A 19 0.04 -27.33 9.37
CA GLY A 19 -0.59 -28.63 9.23
C GLY A 19 0.41 -29.75 9.46
N LEU A 20 0.33 -30.42 10.62
CA LEU A 20 0.98 -31.71 10.86
C LEU A 20 0.08 -32.83 10.31
N SER A 21 0.50 -33.49 9.23
CA SER A 21 -0.06 -34.77 8.78
C SER A 21 0.74 -35.92 9.41
N SER A 22 0.06 -36.72 10.23
CA SER A 22 0.60 -37.89 10.93
C SER A 22 0.77 -39.10 10.00
N SER A 23 1.98 -39.65 9.94
CA SER A 23 2.26 -40.99 9.41
C SER A 23 2.12 -42.04 10.51
N THR A 24 1.21 -42.99 10.32
CA THR A 24 1.13 -44.26 11.04
C THR A 24 2.35 -45.13 10.70
N THR A 25 2.96 -45.85 11.67
CA THR A 25 3.35 -47.28 11.60
C THR A 25 4.19 -47.71 12.83
N THR A 26 3.77 -48.84 13.43
CA THR A 26 4.47 -49.85 14.27
C THR A 26 5.00 -49.56 15.69
N ASN A 27 4.41 -50.30 16.63
CA ASN A 27 5.00 -50.92 17.84
C ASN A 27 6.31 -51.68 17.51
N PRO A 28 7.29 -51.87 18.44
CA PRO A 28 7.03 -52.63 19.67
C PRO A 28 7.91 -52.37 20.92
N LYS A 29 7.49 -53.03 22.00
CA LYS A 29 8.26 -53.69 23.08
C LYS A 29 8.90 -52.88 24.21
N VAL A 30 8.25 -53.07 25.37
CA VAL A 30 8.70 -53.11 26.76
C VAL A 30 10.15 -53.57 26.96
N ASP A 31 10.92 -52.84 27.77
CA ASP A 31 11.65 -53.42 28.90
C ASP A 31 12.03 -52.38 29.98
N THR A 32 12.03 -52.88 31.20
CA THR A 32 12.17 -52.20 32.49
C THR A 32 13.64 -52.25 32.93
N THR A 33 14.14 -51.21 33.62
CA THR A 33 14.88 -51.28 34.90
C THR A 33 15.97 -50.20 35.10
N THR A 34 15.88 -49.57 36.27
CA THR A 34 16.94 -49.05 37.19
C THR A 34 18.11 -48.22 36.64
N SER A 35 18.30 -47.03 37.22
CA SER A 35 19.27 -46.82 38.31
C SER A 35 19.78 -45.36 38.40
N THR A 36 20.07 -44.96 39.65
CA THR A 36 21.07 -43.95 40.05
C THR A 36 20.70 -42.47 39.99
N ALA A 37 20.13 -41.98 41.10
CA ALA A 37 20.24 -40.59 41.50
C ALA A 37 21.64 -40.31 42.06
N LEU A 38 22.40 -39.45 41.38
CA LEU A 38 23.67 -38.89 41.87
C LEU A 38 23.61 -37.37 41.81
N SER A 39 23.80 -36.79 43.00
CA SER A 39 23.98 -35.38 43.29
C SER A 39 25.01 -34.72 42.39
N LYS A 40 24.62 -33.62 41.73
CA LYS A 40 25.54 -32.61 41.20
C LYS A 40 25.01 -31.21 41.51
N LYS A 41 25.72 -30.51 42.40
CA LYS A 41 25.68 -29.06 42.60
C LYS A 41 25.91 -28.38 41.24
N TRP A 42 24.96 -27.56 40.80
CA TRP A 42 25.10 -26.64 39.69
C TRP A 42 24.90 -25.20 40.13
N ASN A 43 25.71 -24.34 39.51
CA ASN A 43 25.97 -22.95 39.83
C ASN A 43 24.77 -22.05 39.56
N ARG A 44 24.59 -21.03 40.41
CA ARG A 44 23.65 -19.91 40.23
C ARG A 44 24.09 -19.04 39.04
N ARG A 45 23.59 -19.35 37.85
CA ARG A 45 23.41 -18.46 36.68
C ARG A 45 23.08 -19.35 35.50
N ASP A 46 21.80 -19.72 35.38
CA ASP A 46 21.06 -19.94 34.14
C ASP A 46 19.71 -20.58 34.47
N VAL A 47 18.70 -20.20 33.69
CA VAL A 47 17.30 -20.67 33.69
C VAL A 47 16.35 -20.00 34.71
N PHE A 48 15.66 -18.96 34.24
CA PHE A 48 14.30 -18.62 34.67
C PHE A 48 13.37 -18.57 33.44
N TRP A 49 13.06 -19.76 32.92
CA TRP A 49 11.89 -20.14 32.11
C TRP A 49 11.73 -21.65 32.41
N HIS A 50 10.65 -22.21 32.96
CA HIS A 50 9.22 -22.02 32.69
C HIS A 50 8.33 -22.57 33.85
N LEU A 51 7.04 -22.21 33.74
CA LEU A 51 5.81 -22.71 34.40
C LEU A 51 5.41 -22.01 35.71
N ALA A 52 4.21 -21.47 35.86
CA ALA A 52 3.09 -21.22 34.95
C ALA A 52 2.16 -20.25 35.68
N THR A 53 1.76 -19.16 35.03
CA THR A 53 0.44 -18.59 35.28
C THR A 53 -0.01 -17.90 34.01
N THR A 54 -1.13 -18.38 33.52
CA THR A 54 -1.87 -17.94 32.34
C THR A 54 -2.15 -16.43 32.39
N ALA A 55 -1.40 -15.66 31.62
CA ALA A 55 -1.80 -14.33 31.19
C ALA A 55 -1.37 -14.19 29.73
N THR A 56 -2.35 -14.32 28.84
CA THR A 56 -2.29 -13.92 27.44
C THR A 56 -1.97 -12.43 27.38
N THR A 57 -0.68 -12.08 27.38
CA THR A 57 -0.23 -10.73 27.05
C THR A 57 -0.41 -10.54 25.56
N SER A 58 -1.58 -10.04 25.18
CA SER A 58 -1.81 -9.41 23.89
C SER A 58 -0.82 -8.25 23.73
N SER A 59 0.23 -8.48 22.93
CA SER A 59 1.10 -7.40 22.45
C SER A 59 0.26 -6.48 21.58
N LEU A 60 -0.10 -5.35 22.17
CA LEU A 60 -0.97 -4.34 21.61
C LEU A 60 -0.13 -3.47 20.67
N LEU A 61 -0.07 -3.85 19.39
CA LEU A 61 0.54 -3.05 18.34
C LEU A 61 -0.38 -1.85 18.06
N VAL A 62 -0.18 -0.75 18.79
CA VAL A 62 -0.85 0.52 18.47
C VAL A 62 -0.23 1.03 17.17
N LEU A 63 -0.89 0.76 16.04
CA LEU A 63 -0.70 1.54 14.82
C LEU A 63 -1.26 2.94 15.09
N LEU A 64 -0.44 3.76 15.75
CA LEU A 64 -0.65 5.19 15.79
C LEU A 64 -0.45 5.64 14.35
N VAL A 65 -1.52 5.71 13.57
CA VAL A 65 -1.52 6.43 12.30
C VAL A 65 -1.33 7.88 12.73
N PRO A 66 -0.13 8.47 12.62
CA PRO A 66 0.01 9.87 12.95
C PRO A 66 -1.00 10.64 12.07
N PRO A 67 -1.66 11.69 12.58
CA PRO A 67 -2.41 12.58 11.70
C PRO A 67 -1.42 12.99 10.62
N PHE A 68 -1.71 12.60 9.37
CA PHE A 68 -0.93 12.96 8.19
C PHE A 68 -1.07 14.48 7.99
N HIS A 69 -0.30 15.21 8.79
CA HIS A 69 0.03 16.62 8.65
C HIS A 69 1.55 16.68 8.59
N GLN A 70 2.15 15.87 7.72
CA GLN A 70 3.33 16.38 7.05
C GLN A 70 2.81 17.49 6.15
N GLU A 71 3.20 18.73 6.45
CA GLU A 71 3.27 19.76 5.42
C GLU A 71 4.01 19.12 4.27
N ALA A 72 3.28 18.72 3.23
CA ALA A 72 3.83 18.11 2.05
C ALA A 72 4.84 19.11 1.49
N ARG A 73 6.12 18.93 1.84
CA ARG A 73 7.21 19.71 1.27
C ARG A 73 7.32 19.21 -0.16
N ALA A 74 6.58 19.89 -1.03
CA ALA A 74 6.62 19.71 -2.47
C ALA A 74 8.05 20.03 -2.93
N ILE A 75 8.84 18.99 -3.16
CA ILE A 75 10.13 19.09 -3.84
C ILE A 75 9.81 19.10 -5.33
N GLY A 76 9.96 20.26 -5.98
CA GLY A 76 9.89 20.39 -7.44
C GLY A 76 8.82 21.35 -7.95
N GLU A 77 9.31 22.43 -8.55
CA GLU A 77 8.63 23.52 -9.26
C GLU A 77 7.25 23.20 -9.86
N GLY A 78 6.22 23.54 -9.09
CA GLY A 78 4.84 23.45 -9.50
C GLY A 78 3.95 23.27 -8.28
N GLU A 79 4.06 24.17 -7.29
CA GLU A 79 3.04 24.29 -6.24
C GLU A 79 1.67 24.16 -6.89
N GLN A 80 0.77 23.34 -6.33
CA GLN A 80 -0.60 23.21 -6.82
C GLN A 80 -1.24 24.59 -6.78
N ARG A 81 -1.13 25.33 -7.89
CA ARG A 81 -1.59 26.71 -7.99
C ARG A 81 -3.11 26.76 -7.87
N MET A 82 -3.77 25.63 -8.11
CA MET A 82 -5.20 25.42 -8.00
C MET A 82 -5.47 24.12 -7.25
N VAL A 83 -6.36 24.17 -6.27
CA VAL A 83 -6.77 23.02 -5.46
C VAL A 83 -8.29 22.95 -5.46
N LEU A 84 -8.84 21.79 -5.83
CA LEU A 84 -10.28 21.53 -5.73
C LEU A 84 -10.72 21.65 -4.27
N ARG A 85 -11.79 22.40 -4.00
CA ARG A 85 -12.30 22.56 -2.63
C ARG A 85 -12.90 21.27 -2.09
N GLU A 86 -13.58 20.54 -2.95
CA GLU A 86 -14.09 19.21 -2.67
C GLU A 86 -13.37 18.20 -3.56
N LYS A 87 -12.82 17.15 -2.96
CA LYS A 87 -12.19 16.06 -3.70
C LYS A 87 -13.25 15.16 -4.34
N PRO A 88 -13.06 14.68 -5.59
CA PRO A 88 -13.99 13.77 -6.25
C PRO A 88 -14.15 12.48 -5.44
N THR A 89 -15.32 11.86 -5.55
CA THR A 89 -15.66 10.61 -4.84
C THR A 89 -15.63 9.44 -5.79
N ALA A 90 -15.23 8.27 -5.30
CA ALA A 90 -15.36 7.01 -6.01
C ALA A 90 -15.80 5.89 -5.04
N PRO A 91 -16.30 4.76 -5.56
CA PRO A 91 -16.63 3.61 -4.73
C PRO A 91 -15.41 3.10 -3.97
N ILE A 92 -15.57 2.78 -2.68
CA ILE A 92 -14.49 2.27 -1.82
C ILE A 92 -13.85 1.00 -2.41
N GLY A 93 -14.66 0.15 -3.06
CA GLY A 93 -14.18 -1.08 -3.70
C GLY A 93 -13.16 -0.84 -4.82
N ALA A 94 -13.20 0.33 -5.48
CA ALA A 94 -12.22 0.71 -6.51
C ALA A 94 -10.89 1.18 -5.90
N LEU A 95 -10.91 1.72 -4.68
CA LEU A 95 -9.71 2.18 -3.96
C LEU A 95 -8.98 1.03 -3.24
N LEU A 96 -9.72 -0.01 -2.84
CA LEU A 96 -9.20 -1.07 -1.98
C LEU A 96 -7.94 -1.76 -2.52
N PRO A 97 -7.83 -2.13 -3.81
CA PRO A 97 -6.63 -2.76 -4.35
C PRO A 97 -5.39 -1.87 -4.23
N ALA A 98 -5.53 -0.55 -4.44
CA ALA A 98 -4.43 0.39 -4.30
C ALA A 98 -3.97 0.48 -2.84
N ILE A 99 -4.89 0.50 -1.87
CA ILE A 99 -4.54 0.49 -0.44
C ILE A 99 -3.82 -0.81 -0.05
N GLN A 100 -4.21 -1.96 -0.60
CA GLN A 100 -3.50 -3.22 -0.38
C GLN A 100 -2.06 -3.17 -0.91
N GLN A 101 -1.86 -2.60 -2.11
CA GLN A 101 -0.51 -2.36 -2.65
C GLN A 101 0.30 -1.42 -1.76
N ARG A 102 -0.31 -0.35 -1.20
CA ARG A 102 0.35 0.57 -0.26
C ARG A 102 0.80 -0.12 1.03
N LEU A 103 0.01 -1.05 1.55
CA LEU A 103 0.36 -1.84 2.73
C LEU A 103 1.51 -2.82 2.43
N LEU A 104 1.50 -3.47 1.26
CA LEU A 104 2.60 -4.31 0.80
C LEU A 104 3.90 -3.53 0.61
N LEU A 105 3.82 -2.33 0.01
CA LEU A 105 4.97 -1.46 -0.18
C LEU A 105 5.62 -1.08 1.16
N GLN A 106 4.80 -0.81 2.19
CA GLN A 106 5.31 -0.55 3.53
C GLN A 106 5.97 -1.79 4.14
N ALA A 107 5.35 -2.96 4.02
CA ALA A 107 5.94 -4.21 4.50
C ALA A 107 7.28 -4.52 3.79
N ALA A 108 7.37 -4.27 2.48
CA ALA A 108 8.60 -4.40 1.71
C ALA A 108 9.70 -3.46 2.22
N LEU A 109 9.35 -2.19 2.49
CA LEU A 109 10.28 -1.22 3.06
C LEU A 109 10.78 -1.63 4.45
N GLU A 110 9.89 -2.11 5.33
CA GLU A 110 10.25 -2.60 6.67
C GLU A 110 11.16 -3.84 6.59
N LEU A 111 10.88 -4.76 5.65
CA LEU A 111 11.73 -5.92 5.39
C LEU A 111 13.11 -5.50 4.87
N ALA A 112 13.17 -4.57 3.91
CA ALA A 112 14.44 -4.05 3.39
C ALA A 112 15.26 -3.34 4.50
N GLN A 113 14.61 -2.61 5.40
CA GLN A 113 15.27 -1.96 6.54
C GLN A 113 15.70 -2.93 7.64
N SER A 114 15.12 -4.13 7.70
CA SER A 114 15.48 -5.15 8.69
C SER A 114 16.33 -6.30 8.16
N SER A 115 16.49 -6.42 6.82
CA SER A 115 17.12 -7.51 6.04
C SER A 115 18.58 -7.91 6.32
N GLN A 116 19.09 -7.77 7.54
CA GLN A 116 20.38 -8.38 7.92
C GLN A 116 20.31 -9.92 7.90
N GLN A 117 19.11 -10.51 7.91
CA GLN A 117 18.92 -11.95 7.88
C GLN A 117 18.50 -12.45 6.49
N PRO A 118 19.05 -13.59 6.01
CA PRO A 118 18.72 -14.14 4.69
C PRO A 118 17.22 -14.49 4.55
N GLN A 119 16.56 -14.88 5.65
CA GLN A 119 15.12 -15.20 5.66
C GLN A 119 14.23 -13.98 5.33
N GLN A 120 14.67 -12.76 5.66
CA GLN A 120 13.92 -11.54 5.33
C GLN A 120 14.06 -11.19 3.86
N LEU A 121 15.22 -11.49 3.27
CA LEU A 121 15.45 -11.32 1.84
C LEU A 121 14.57 -12.25 1.01
N GLU A 122 14.46 -13.52 1.40
CA GLU A 122 13.52 -14.46 0.78
C GLU A 122 12.08 -13.96 0.84
N LYS A 123 11.64 -13.45 2.00
CA LYS A 123 10.31 -12.83 2.14
C LYS A 123 10.15 -11.62 1.22
N LEU A 124 11.17 -10.78 1.11
CA LEU A 124 11.13 -9.63 0.23
C LEU A 124 10.98 -10.05 -1.25
N GLN A 125 11.71 -11.09 -1.67
CA GLN A 125 11.59 -11.69 -3.01
C GLN A 125 10.21 -12.30 -3.28
N THR A 126 9.50 -12.77 -2.25
CA THR A 126 8.11 -13.21 -2.44
C THR A 126 7.13 -12.06 -2.68
N ILE A 127 7.42 -10.87 -2.13
CA ILE A 127 6.58 -9.68 -2.29
C ILE A 127 6.90 -8.96 -3.59
N LEU A 128 8.19 -8.77 -3.89
CA LEU A 128 8.73 -8.17 -5.10
C LEU A 128 9.26 -9.29 -6.01
N PRO A 129 8.43 -9.86 -6.91
CA PRO A 129 8.88 -10.90 -7.84
C PRO A 129 9.81 -10.31 -8.91
N PRO A 130 10.55 -11.15 -9.64
CA PRO A 130 11.37 -10.68 -10.75
C PRO A 130 10.50 -10.05 -11.84
N LEU A 131 11.07 -9.08 -12.55
CA LEU A 131 10.41 -8.46 -13.69
C LEU A 131 10.31 -9.46 -14.83
N ASP A 132 9.09 -9.70 -15.32
CA ASP A 132 8.89 -10.49 -16.54
C ASP A 132 9.26 -9.64 -17.77
N ASP A 133 10.11 -10.17 -18.67
CA ASP A 133 10.48 -9.54 -19.96
C ASP A 133 9.27 -9.09 -20.80
N GLN A 134 8.11 -9.69 -20.51
CA GLN A 134 6.87 -9.47 -21.22
C GLN A 134 6.14 -8.18 -20.84
N SER A 135 6.52 -7.49 -19.75
CA SER A 135 5.87 -6.25 -19.29
C SER A 135 6.02 -5.10 -20.28
N SER A 136 7.16 -5.02 -20.98
CA SER A 136 7.56 -3.92 -21.86
C SER A 136 6.73 -3.73 -23.14
N LYS A 137 5.86 -4.68 -23.52
CA LYS A 137 5.17 -4.69 -24.83
C LYS A 137 3.68 -4.36 -24.81
N ARG A 138 3.11 -3.88 -23.70
CA ARG A 138 1.67 -4.10 -23.44
C ARG A 138 0.86 -2.82 -23.17
N GLY A 139 -0.28 -2.67 -23.88
CA GLY A 139 -1.16 -1.48 -23.86
C GLY A 139 -2.31 -1.54 -22.82
N THR A 140 -3.17 -0.50 -22.83
CA THR A 140 -4.22 -0.21 -21.82
C THR A 140 -5.29 -1.28 -21.58
N SER A 141 -5.56 -2.19 -22.54
CA SER A 141 -6.52 -3.30 -22.35
C SER A 141 -6.08 -4.36 -21.33
N GLN A 142 -4.93 -4.15 -20.69
CA GLN A 142 -4.31 -5.11 -19.82
C GLN A 142 -4.58 -4.88 -18.33
N ASP A 143 -4.92 -3.67 -17.89
CA ASP A 143 -5.10 -3.37 -16.47
C ASP A 143 -6.12 -4.32 -15.83
N VAL A 144 -7.22 -4.57 -16.53
CA VAL A 144 -8.20 -5.59 -16.17
C VAL A 144 -7.52 -6.94 -16.00
N ARG A 145 -6.87 -7.45 -17.05
CA ARG A 145 -6.24 -8.79 -17.06
C ARG A 145 -5.21 -8.96 -15.94
N VAL A 146 -4.51 -7.89 -15.57
CA VAL A 146 -3.53 -7.90 -14.48
C VAL A 146 -4.25 -8.08 -13.13
N LEU A 147 -5.32 -7.32 -12.88
CA LEU A 147 -6.17 -7.49 -11.69
C LEU A 147 -6.88 -8.85 -11.66
N GLN A 148 -7.08 -9.46 -12.83
CA GLN A 148 -7.63 -10.81 -12.95
C GLN A 148 -6.63 -11.90 -12.54
N GLN A 149 -5.37 -11.70 -12.90
CA GLN A 149 -4.30 -12.67 -12.76
C GLN A 149 -3.67 -12.63 -11.38
N TYR A 150 -3.53 -11.45 -10.78
CA TYR A 150 -2.77 -11.25 -9.56
C TYR A 150 -3.65 -10.83 -8.39
N ASN A 151 -3.24 -11.26 -7.18
CA ASN A 151 -3.85 -10.80 -5.95
C ASN A 151 -3.10 -9.55 -5.45
N PRO A 152 -3.75 -8.37 -5.42
CA PRO A 152 -3.14 -7.12 -4.97
C PRO A 152 -2.73 -7.11 -3.49
N ALA A 153 -3.13 -8.11 -2.70
CA ALA A 153 -2.68 -8.25 -1.32
C ALA A 153 -1.44 -9.15 -1.15
N LYS A 154 -0.89 -9.73 -2.22
CA LYS A 154 0.24 -10.67 -2.14
C LYS A 154 1.51 -10.25 -2.87
N VAL A 155 1.36 -9.54 -3.99
CA VAL A 155 2.45 -9.27 -4.92
C VAL A 155 2.51 -7.78 -5.19
N LEU A 156 3.71 -7.21 -5.22
CA LEU A 156 3.99 -5.81 -5.52
C LEU A 156 4.72 -5.73 -6.87
N ARG A 157 4.03 -5.19 -7.88
CA ARG A 157 4.56 -5.03 -9.26
C ARG A 157 4.11 -3.69 -9.83
N GLY A 158 4.92 -3.05 -10.68
CA GLY A 158 4.56 -1.79 -11.32
C GLY A 158 3.26 -1.86 -12.14
N ASP A 159 3.09 -2.91 -12.95
CA ASP A 159 1.89 -3.12 -13.77
C ASP A 159 0.61 -3.31 -12.93
N LEU A 160 0.71 -4.02 -11.80
CA LEU A 160 -0.39 -4.22 -10.87
C LEU A 160 -0.74 -2.93 -10.12
N ILE A 161 0.25 -2.16 -9.68
CA ILE A 161 0.06 -0.85 -9.06
C ILE A 161 -0.67 0.08 -10.02
N ARG A 162 -0.20 0.15 -11.27
CA ARG A 162 -0.82 0.94 -12.33
C ARG A 162 -2.29 0.57 -12.50
N ALA A 163 -2.59 -0.72 -12.64
CA ALA A 163 -3.95 -1.22 -12.80
C ALA A 163 -4.84 -0.90 -11.58
N CYS A 164 -4.33 -1.08 -10.36
CA CYS A 164 -5.05 -0.77 -9.12
C CYS A 164 -5.39 0.72 -9.01
N MET A 165 -4.43 1.60 -9.30
CA MET A 165 -4.64 3.05 -9.24
C MET A 165 -5.55 3.53 -10.38
N ASN A 166 -5.46 2.93 -11.57
CA ASN A 166 -6.34 3.20 -12.70
C ASN A 166 -7.79 2.80 -12.42
N LEU A 167 -8.00 1.66 -11.75
CA LEU A 167 -9.33 1.24 -11.32
C LEU A 167 -9.99 2.33 -10.48
N TYR A 168 -9.24 2.96 -9.57
CA TYR A 168 -9.77 4.09 -8.80
C TYR A 168 -10.01 5.33 -9.67
N THR A 169 -9.02 5.77 -10.46
CA THR A 169 -9.12 7.04 -11.21
C THR A 169 -10.19 7.01 -12.29
N THR A 170 -10.47 5.85 -12.89
CA THR A 170 -11.53 5.69 -13.89
C THR A 170 -12.94 5.72 -13.29
N ASN A 171 -13.08 5.49 -11.98
CA ASN A 171 -14.34 5.52 -11.24
C ASN A 171 -14.57 6.84 -10.47
N LEU A 172 -13.76 7.86 -10.71
CA LEU A 172 -13.94 9.18 -10.10
C LEU A 172 -15.19 9.87 -10.65
N ASN A 173 -16.09 10.25 -9.75
CA ASN A 173 -17.26 11.06 -10.06
C ASN A 173 -16.98 12.54 -9.77
N TYR A 174 -17.10 13.37 -10.82
CA TYR A 174 -16.95 14.83 -10.79
C TYR A 174 -18.29 15.58 -10.90
N ASP A 175 -19.43 14.89 -10.94
CA ASP A 175 -20.75 15.48 -11.17
C ASP A 175 -21.08 16.58 -10.16
N LYS A 176 -20.73 16.36 -8.88
CA LYS A 176 -20.92 17.37 -7.82
C LYS A 176 -20.13 18.66 -8.10
N LEU A 177 -18.92 18.52 -8.64
CA LEU A 177 -18.07 19.66 -8.99
C LEU A 177 -18.58 20.36 -10.25
N LEU A 178 -19.02 19.60 -11.26
CA LEU A 178 -19.52 20.14 -12.53
C LEU A 178 -20.91 20.78 -12.41
N GLN A 179 -21.75 20.31 -11.48
CA GLN A 179 -23.07 20.89 -11.21
C GLN A 179 -22.99 22.20 -10.39
N THR A 180 -21.84 22.50 -9.82
CA THR A 180 -21.66 23.74 -9.06
C THR A 180 -21.65 24.92 -10.04
N ALA A 181 -22.76 25.67 -10.09
CA ALA A 181 -23.02 26.72 -11.07
C ALA A 181 -22.03 27.92 -11.06
N ARG A 182 -21.07 27.94 -10.13
CA ARG A 182 -20.02 28.96 -10.08
C ARG A 182 -18.65 28.32 -9.88
N ASP A 183 -17.73 28.62 -10.79
CA ASP A 183 -16.35 28.12 -10.75
C ASP A 183 -15.60 28.55 -9.49
N ASP A 184 -15.96 29.71 -8.93
CA ASP A 184 -15.38 30.27 -7.71
C ASP A 184 -15.69 29.45 -6.44
N ALA A 185 -16.67 28.54 -6.51
CA ALA A 185 -17.04 27.63 -5.44
C ALA A 185 -16.35 26.26 -5.58
N ALA A 186 -15.88 25.88 -6.78
CA ALA A 186 -15.35 24.54 -7.04
C ALA A 186 -13.87 24.38 -6.66
N TYR A 187 -13.06 25.44 -6.80
CA TYR A 187 -11.62 25.39 -6.51
C TYR A 187 -11.08 26.67 -5.87
N THR A 188 -9.87 26.59 -5.35
CA THR A 188 -9.15 27.73 -4.76
C THR A 188 -7.81 27.88 -5.43
N VAL A 189 -7.45 29.11 -5.79
CA VAL A 189 -6.13 29.45 -6.32
C VAL A 189 -5.23 29.82 -5.14
N THR A 190 -4.18 29.05 -4.91
CA THR A 190 -3.27 29.20 -3.77
C THR A 190 -2.27 30.34 -3.98
N ASP A 191 -1.80 30.52 -5.22
CA ASP A 191 -0.84 31.56 -5.58
C ASP A 191 -1.55 32.81 -6.16
N PRO A 192 -1.63 33.93 -5.40
CA PRO A 192 -2.27 35.16 -5.88
C PRO A 192 -1.46 35.86 -6.99
N THR A 193 -0.15 35.63 -7.07
CA THR A 193 0.70 36.24 -8.10
C THR A 193 0.46 35.59 -9.45
N TRP A 194 0.47 34.25 -9.49
CA TRP A 194 0.08 33.50 -10.67
C TRP A 194 -1.36 33.79 -11.08
N LYS A 195 -2.31 33.86 -10.12
CA LYS A 195 -3.71 34.22 -10.38
C LYS A 195 -3.82 35.50 -11.21
N LYS A 196 -3.14 36.57 -10.78
CA LYS A 196 -3.15 37.87 -11.47
C LYS A 196 -2.51 37.76 -12.85
N SER A 197 -1.40 37.05 -12.99
CA SER A 197 -0.73 36.85 -14.28
C SER A 197 -1.61 36.07 -15.26
N TYR A 198 -2.28 35.01 -14.79
CA TYR A 198 -3.14 34.17 -15.61
C TYR A 198 -4.37 34.95 -16.10
N ILE A 199 -5.02 35.73 -15.23
CA ILE A 199 -6.17 36.57 -15.59
C ILE A 199 -5.78 37.59 -16.67
N ARG A 200 -4.61 38.23 -16.55
CA ARG A 200 -4.14 39.18 -17.57
C ARG A 200 -3.89 38.52 -18.94
N ALA A 201 -3.48 37.26 -18.95
CA ALA A 201 -3.11 36.55 -20.17
C ALA A 201 -4.29 35.81 -20.84
N ASN A 202 -5.28 35.37 -20.06
CA ASN A 202 -6.38 34.51 -20.53
C ASN A 202 -7.78 35.12 -20.33
N ASP A 203 -7.85 36.39 -19.94
CA ASP A 203 -9.10 37.12 -19.69
C ASP A 203 -10.06 36.45 -18.67
N GLY A 204 -9.49 35.76 -17.69
CA GLY A 204 -10.29 35.03 -16.71
C GLY A 204 -9.50 34.00 -15.91
N LEU A 205 -10.22 33.29 -15.03
CA LEU A 205 -9.69 32.13 -14.34
C LEU A 205 -9.88 30.85 -15.18
N PRO A 206 -9.10 29.78 -14.94
CA PRO A 206 -9.29 28.51 -15.61
C PRO A 206 -10.69 27.94 -15.39
N ASP A 207 -11.24 27.34 -16.43
CA ASP A 207 -12.47 26.54 -16.33
C ASP A 207 -12.24 25.31 -15.42
N ILE A 208 -13.28 24.87 -14.72
CA ILE A 208 -13.25 23.71 -13.83
C ILE A 208 -12.76 22.45 -14.56
N GLN A 209 -13.08 22.29 -15.85
CA GLN A 209 -12.61 21.17 -16.66
C GLN A 209 -11.08 21.15 -16.78
N LYS A 210 -10.45 22.33 -16.93
CA LYS A 210 -8.98 22.45 -16.97
C LYS A 210 -8.36 22.10 -15.61
N VAL A 211 -9.02 22.47 -14.51
CA VAL A 211 -8.57 22.13 -13.15
C VAL A 211 -8.68 20.63 -12.90
N ILE A 212 -9.77 19.99 -13.33
CA ILE A 212 -9.95 18.53 -13.27
C ILE A 212 -8.87 17.81 -14.09
N GLY A 213 -8.60 18.28 -15.31
CA GLY A 213 -7.53 17.75 -16.15
C GLY A 213 -6.17 17.80 -15.45
N ALA A 214 -5.82 18.95 -14.87
CA ALA A 214 -4.58 19.11 -14.12
C ALA A 214 -4.49 18.20 -12.87
N ASP A 215 -5.60 17.96 -12.16
CA ASP A 215 -5.62 17.01 -11.04
C ASP A 215 -5.40 15.56 -11.52
N LEU A 216 -6.03 15.16 -12.62
CA LEU A 216 -5.83 13.83 -13.22
C LEU A 216 -4.39 13.64 -13.70
N ASP A 217 -3.79 14.64 -14.33
CA ASP A 217 -2.39 14.59 -14.78
C ASP A 217 -1.44 14.38 -13.60
N LEU A 218 -1.67 15.07 -12.47
CA LEU A 218 -0.86 14.90 -11.26
C LEU A 218 -1.03 13.50 -10.66
N ARG A 219 -2.24 12.94 -10.67
CA ARG A 219 -2.46 11.55 -10.24
C ARG A 219 -1.70 10.57 -11.14
N TYR A 220 -1.68 10.79 -12.45
CA TYR A 220 -0.94 9.95 -13.40
C TYR A 220 0.56 10.07 -13.22
N LEU A 221 1.06 11.28 -12.93
CA LEU A 221 2.46 11.50 -12.61
C LEU A 221 2.89 10.67 -11.38
N TYR A 222 2.19 10.80 -10.26
CA TYR A 222 2.52 10.05 -9.04
C TYR A 222 2.35 8.54 -9.23
N ARG A 223 1.29 8.08 -9.92
CA ARG A 223 1.12 6.66 -10.26
C ARG A 223 2.33 6.13 -11.03
N ASN A 224 2.75 6.82 -12.09
CA ASN A 224 3.90 6.41 -12.90
C ASN A 224 5.18 6.40 -12.07
N GLN A 225 5.35 7.35 -11.14
CA GLN A 225 6.51 7.38 -10.25
C GLN A 225 6.53 6.18 -9.31
N VAL A 226 5.39 5.80 -8.72
CA VAL A 226 5.30 4.57 -7.90
C VAL A 226 5.63 3.34 -8.74
N GLU A 227 5.01 3.22 -9.92
CA GLU A 227 5.23 2.11 -10.87
C GLU A 227 6.71 1.93 -11.18
N LEU A 228 7.37 3.00 -11.65
CA LEU A 228 8.80 2.97 -12.01
C LEU A 228 9.68 2.61 -10.81
N LYS A 229 9.45 3.22 -9.64
CA LYS A 229 10.29 3.00 -8.45
C LYS A 229 10.14 1.60 -7.88
N VAL A 230 8.97 0.99 -8.01
CA VAL A 230 8.76 -0.42 -7.62
C VAL A 230 9.45 -1.36 -8.61
N ASP A 231 9.39 -1.08 -9.91
CA ASP A 231 10.09 -1.88 -10.92
C ASP A 231 11.61 -1.75 -10.77
N ASP A 232 12.14 -0.55 -10.53
CA ASP A 232 13.56 -0.32 -10.21
C ASP A 232 13.98 -1.09 -8.95
N ALA A 233 13.16 -1.07 -7.90
CA ALA A 233 13.43 -1.81 -6.66
C ALA A 233 13.46 -3.33 -6.87
N ALA A 234 12.55 -3.85 -7.71
CA ALA A 234 12.57 -5.25 -8.10
C ALA A 234 13.84 -5.57 -8.92
N ALA A 235 14.19 -4.74 -9.89
CA ALA A 235 15.40 -4.91 -10.69
C ALA A 235 16.66 -4.95 -9.80
N GLU A 236 16.80 -4.03 -8.84
CA GLU A 236 17.93 -4.00 -7.91
C GLU A 236 18.00 -5.27 -7.05
N LEU A 237 16.85 -5.75 -6.55
CA LEU A 237 16.77 -6.97 -5.75
C LEU A 237 17.29 -8.22 -6.48
N TYR A 238 17.07 -8.32 -7.80
CA TYR A 238 17.46 -9.49 -8.59
C TYR A 238 18.78 -9.32 -9.37
N TYR A 239 19.16 -8.10 -9.74
CA TYR A 239 20.40 -7.84 -10.49
C TYR A 239 21.66 -8.28 -9.74
N ALA A 240 21.67 -8.08 -8.42
CA ALA A 240 22.76 -8.50 -7.56
C ALA A 240 22.83 -10.03 -7.40
N SER A 241 21.68 -10.71 -7.41
CA SER A 241 21.59 -12.18 -7.27
C SER A 241 22.29 -12.90 -8.43
N ASP A 242 22.23 -12.36 -9.64
CA ASP A 242 22.79 -13.01 -10.83
C ASP A 242 24.30 -12.79 -10.98
N ASN A 243 24.82 -11.66 -10.49
CA ASN A 243 26.22 -11.26 -10.68
C ASN A 243 27.13 -11.61 -9.50
N ASN A 244 26.62 -12.33 -8.49
CA ASN A 244 27.33 -12.58 -7.23
C ASN A 244 27.74 -11.27 -6.52
N ASN A 245 27.10 -10.16 -6.88
CA ASN A 245 27.29 -8.86 -6.27
C ASN A 245 26.44 -8.81 -5.00
N ASN A 246 26.93 -8.11 -3.98
CA ASN A 246 26.11 -7.84 -2.81
C ASN A 246 25.01 -6.84 -3.20
N ILE A 247 23.76 -7.12 -2.84
CA ILE A 247 22.62 -6.22 -3.10
C ILE A 247 22.94 -4.83 -2.54
N ASP A 248 22.78 -3.76 -3.33
CA ASP A 248 22.88 -2.40 -2.79
C ASP A 248 21.61 -2.09 -2.00
N ARG A 249 21.69 -2.43 -0.72
CA ARG A 249 20.60 -2.26 0.22
C ARG A 249 20.21 -0.80 0.42
N GLU A 250 21.17 0.12 0.32
CA GLU A 250 20.90 1.55 0.52
C GLU A 250 20.09 2.10 -0.65
N GLU A 251 20.45 1.70 -1.88
CA GLU A 251 19.69 2.01 -3.08
C GLU A 251 18.28 1.41 -3.04
N LEU A 252 18.15 0.12 -2.71
CA LEU A 252 16.84 -0.54 -2.57
C LEU A 252 15.93 0.16 -1.56
N ILE A 253 16.45 0.55 -0.39
CA ILE A 253 15.69 1.30 0.62
C ILE A 253 15.31 2.69 0.09
N SER A 254 16.20 3.36 -0.66
CA SER A 254 15.91 4.67 -1.25
C SER A 254 14.76 4.57 -2.26
N LEU A 255 14.80 3.60 -3.17
CA LEU A 255 13.76 3.37 -4.18
C LEU A 255 12.40 3.09 -3.55
N LEU A 256 12.35 2.23 -2.52
CA LEU A 256 11.11 1.93 -1.79
C LEU A 256 10.57 3.13 -1.00
N ARG A 257 11.44 3.99 -0.46
CA ARG A 257 11.03 5.25 0.19
C ARG A 257 10.44 6.23 -0.81
N GLU A 258 11.08 6.40 -1.97
CA GLU A 258 10.59 7.27 -3.04
C GLU A 258 9.23 6.79 -3.57
N ALA A 259 9.08 5.48 -3.77
CA ALA A 259 7.79 4.87 -4.12
C ALA A 259 6.73 5.16 -3.04
N THR A 260 7.07 5.02 -1.76
CA THR A 260 6.14 5.27 -0.64
C THR A 260 5.69 6.74 -0.62
N LEU A 261 6.62 7.68 -0.79
CA LEU A 261 6.32 9.11 -0.84
C LEU A 261 5.41 9.47 -2.02
N ALA A 262 5.69 8.93 -3.21
CA ALA A 262 4.84 9.16 -4.38
C ALA A 262 3.44 8.55 -4.19
N PHE A 263 3.34 7.40 -3.53
CA PHE A 263 2.05 6.78 -3.20
C PHE A 263 1.25 7.66 -2.23
N ASP A 264 1.90 8.17 -1.19
CA ASP A 264 1.27 9.07 -0.22
C ASP A 264 0.79 10.37 -0.90
N GLN A 265 1.58 10.94 -1.81
CA GLN A 265 1.18 12.10 -2.63
C GLN A 265 -0.03 11.81 -3.53
N TRP A 266 -0.17 10.58 -4.03
CA TRP A 266 -1.36 10.16 -4.78
C TRP A 266 -2.59 10.03 -3.86
N LEU A 267 -2.43 9.43 -2.68
CA LEU A 267 -3.50 9.30 -1.67
C LEU A 267 -3.95 10.66 -1.12
N ASP A 268 -3.04 11.63 -1.02
CA ASP A 268 -3.35 13.01 -0.64
C ASP A 268 -4.30 13.70 -1.61
N ARG A 269 -4.50 13.18 -2.82
CA ARG A 269 -5.52 13.65 -3.77
C ARG A 269 -6.88 13.01 -3.55
N ILE A 270 -6.98 12.02 -2.68
CA ILE A 270 -8.21 11.30 -2.36
C ILE A 270 -8.82 11.88 -1.09
N ARG A 271 -10.14 11.78 -0.97
CA ARG A 271 -10.86 12.21 0.24
C ARG A 271 -10.39 11.36 1.42
N TYR A 272 -10.07 12.01 2.54
CA TYR A 272 -9.54 11.32 3.71
C TYR A 272 -10.49 10.23 4.24
N GLY A 273 -11.80 10.48 4.20
CA GLY A 273 -12.82 9.48 4.57
C GLY A 273 -12.71 8.21 3.73
N ASP A 274 -12.61 8.34 2.42
CA ASP A 274 -12.52 7.21 1.49
C ASP A 274 -11.24 6.39 1.73
N VAL A 275 -10.09 7.06 1.96
CA VAL A 275 -8.82 6.40 2.30
C VAL A 275 -8.93 5.64 3.62
N ARG A 276 -9.48 6.27 4.65
CA ARG A 276 -9.65 5.66 5.97
C ARG A 276 -10.55 4.43 5.89
N ASP A 277 -11.70 4.53 5.22
CA ASP A 277 -12.68 3.45 5.13
C ASP A 277 -12.14 2.29 4.28
N ALA A 278 -11.37 2.58 3.22
CA ALA A 278 -10.67 1.57 2.43
C ALA A 278 -9.54 0.90 3.24
N LEU A 279 -8.80 1.64 4.06
CA LEU A 279 -7.77 1.09 4.95
C LEU A 279 -8.38 0.16 6.00
N GLU A 280 -9.47 0.55 6.65
CA GLU A 280 -10.20 -0.30 7.59
C GLU A 280 -10.71 -1.58 6.91
N ALA A 281 -11.26 -1.46 5.70
CA ALA A 281 -11.69 -2.61 4.92
C ALA A 281 -10.52 -3.55 4.59
N ALA A 282 -9.36 -3.02 4.18
CA ALA A 282 -8.17 -3.81 3.86
C ALA A 282 -7.65 -4.57 5.08
N LEU A 283 -7.56 -3.90 6.24
CA LEU A 283 -7.10 -4.49 7.49
C LEU A 283 -8.06 -5.54 8.04
N SER A 284 -9.36 -5.41 7.81
CA SER A 284 -10.36 -6.42 8.18
C SER A 284 -10.26 -7.73 7.38
N GLY A 285 -9.32 -7.82 6.43
CA GLY A 285 -9.17 -8.99 5.55
C GLY A 285 -10.28 -9.11 4.51
N LYS A 286 -11.13 -8.09 4.36
CA LYS A 286 -12.06 -8.00 3.23
C LYS A 286 -11.24 -7.79 1.98
N THR A 287 -10.89 -8.87 1.29
CA THR A 287 -10.43 -8.79 -0.07
C THR A 287 -11.68 -8.72 -0.94
N THR A 288 -12.05 -7.54 -1.47
CA THR A 288 -12.94 -7.54 -2.63
C THR A 288 -12.21 -8.31 -3.71
N ARG A 289 -12.77 -9.43 -4.15
CA ARG A 289 -12.42 -9.92 -5.48
C ARG A 289 -12.79 -8.76 -6.40
N VAL A 290 -11.82 -8.19 -7.10
CA VAL A 290 -11.98 -7.01 -7.96
C VAL A 290 -13.21 -7.15 -8.89
N TYR A 291 -13.58 -8.40 -9.19
CA TYR A 291 -14.74 -8.81 -9.96
C TYR A 291 -16.11 -8.62 -9.33
N ASP A 292 -16.25 -8.62 -8.01
CA ASP A 292 -17.56 -8.40 -7.38
C ASP A 292 -17.99 -6.92 -7.59
N SER A 293 -17.03 -6.00 -7.56
CA SER A 293 -17.23 -4.61 -7.99
C SER A 293 -17.40 -4.49 -9.51
N TRP A 294 -16.67 -5.27 -10.30
CA TRP A 294 -16.73 -5.21 -11.76
C TRP A 294 -18.06 -5.75 -12.34
N ALA A 295 -18.63 -6.79 -11.72
CA ALA A 295 -19.91 -7.38 -12.08
C ALA A 295 -21.12 -6.56 -11.59
N SER A 296 -20.94 -5.70 -10.58
CA SER A 296 -22.02 -4.88 -10.01
C SER A 296 -22.47 -3.68 -10.88
N GLY A 297 -22.09 -3.64 -12.16
CA GLY A 297 -22.60 -2.67 -13.13
C GLY A 297 -21.79 -1.38 -13.24
N PHE A 298 -20.54 -1.34 -12.76
CA PHE A 298 -19.64 -0.18 -12.83
C PHE A 298 -18.94 -0.02 -14.19
N LEU A 299 -19.65 -0.27 -15.29
CA LEU A 299 -19.20 0.16 -16.62
C LEU A 299 -20.15 1.25 -17.13
N PRO A 300 -19.64 2.37 -17.68
CA PRO A 300 -20.45 3.16 -18.60
C PRO A 300 -20.95 2.20 -19.68
N SER A 301 -22.25 2.25 -19.99
CA SER A 301 -22.84 1.41 -21.03
C SER A 301 -21.94 1.46 -22.26
N GLN A 302 -21.46 0.29 -22.72
CA GLN A 302 -20.70 0.21 -23.96
C GLN A 302 -21.46 1.01 -25.02
N PRO A 303 -20.81 1.96 -25.72
CA PRO A 303 -21.49 2.70 -26.79
C PRO A 303 -22.02 1.67 -27.79
N LYS A 304 -23.35 1.69 -27.99
CA LYS A 304 -24.03 0.84 -28.96
C LYS A 304 -23.62 1.21 -30.38
#